data_AF-A0A3S0AUS2-F1
#
_entry.id   AF-A0A3S0AUS2-F1
#
_cell.length_a   1.000
_cell.length_b   1.000
_cell.length_c   1.000
_cell.angle_alpha   90.00
_cell.angle_beta   90.00
_cell.angle_gamma   90.00
#
_symmetry.space_group_name_H-M   'P 1'
#
loop_
_entity.id
_entity.type
_entity.pdbx_description
1 polymer ?
#
loop_
_entity_poly.entity_id
_entity_poly.type
_entity_poly.pdbx_seq_one_letter_code
_entity_poly.pdbx_strand_id
1 'polypeptide(L)' 'MTPIECCRLQTVPDDYFFKDGKQIVSDTQMYKQLGNGWTVDVIVHILSYI' A
#
# COMPACT_ATOMS: atom_id res chain seq x y z
N MET A 1 -11.68 -5.58 -7.40
CA MET A 1 -10.33 -4.98 -7.34
C MET A 1 -9.46 -5.94 -6.55
N THR A 2 -8.25 -6.22 -7.02
CA THR A 2 -7.27 -7.08 -6.33
C THR A 2 -6.46 -6.27 -5.30
N PRO A 3 -5.83 -6.89 -4.30
CA PRO A 3 -5.01 -6.16 -3.33
C PRO A 3 -3.86 -5.39 -3.97
N ILE A 4 -3.26 -5.92 -5.05
CA ILE A 4 -2.20 -5.27 -5.82
C ILE A 4 -2.73 -4.02 -6.53
N GLU A 5 -3.94 -4.08 -7.12
CA GLU A 5 -4.57 -2.88 -7.69
C GLU A 5 -4.79 -1.80 -6.63
N CYS A 6 -5.19 -2.17 -5.40
CA CYS A 6 -5.30 -1.23 -4.28
C CYS A 6 -3.95 -0.62 -3.88
N CYS A 7 -2.85 -1.39 -3.89
CA CYS A 7 -1.51 -0.86 -3.65
C CYS A 7 -1.16 0.24 -4.67
N ARG A 8 -1.39 -0.03 -5.96
CA ARG A 8 -1.11 0.94 -7.04
C ARG A 8 -1.92 2.21 -6.93
N LEU A 9 -3.20 2.11 -6.57
CA LEU A 9 -4.05 3.29 -6.29
C LEU A 9 -3.51 4.14 -5.14
N GLN A 10 -2.91 3.51 -4.13
CA GLN A 10 -2.29 4.19 -3.00
C GLN A 10 -0.81 4.52 -3.25
N THR A 11 -0.30 4.34 -4.46
CA THR A 11 1.12 4.54 -4.83
C THR A 11 2.10 3.73 -3.96
N VAL A 12 1.63 2.60 -3.44
CA VAL A 12 2.41 1.63 -2.64
C VAL A 12 3.04 0.60 -3.59
N PRO A 13 4.31 0.20 -3.40
CA PRO A 13 4.95 -0.84 -4.19
C PRO A 13 4.17 -2.16 -4.22
N ASP A 14 4.19 -2.85 -5.36
CA ASP A 14 3.46 -4.12 -5.55
C ASP A 14 3.92 -5.21 -4.56
N ASP A 15 5.18 -5.18 -4.13
CA ASP A 15 5.82 -6.13 -3.22
C ASP A 15 5.75 -5.72 -1.74
N TYR A 16 5.07 -4.63 -1.40
CA TYR A 16 5.02 -4.10 -0.02
C TYR A 16 4.52 -5.10 1.03
N PHE A 17 3.62 -6.01 0.62
CA PHE A 17 3.07 -7.07 1.48
C PHE A 17 3.63 -8.47 1.13
N PHE A 18 4.77 -8.52 0.45
CA PHE A 18 5.46 -9.74 0.06
C PHE A 18 6.85 -9.76 0.69
N LYS A 19 7.28 -10.94 1.12
CA LYS A 19 8.64 -11.19 1.60
C LYS A 19 9.15 -12.46 0.94
N ASP A 20 10.29 -12.36 0.26
CA ASP A 20 10.89 -13.47 -0.50
C ASP A 20 9.89 -14.11 -1.50
N GLY A 21 9.08 -13.28 -2.16
CA GLY A 21 8.05 -13.73 -3.11
C GLY A 21 6.79 -14.34 -2.47
N LYS A 22 6.72 -14.38 -1.12
CA LYS A 22 5.58 -14.92 -0.39
C LYS A 22 4.78 -13.81 0.27
N GLN A 23 3.46 -13.84 0.06
CA GLN A 23 2.52 -12.95 0.72
C GLN A 23 2.56 -13.19 2.25
N ILE A 24 2.77 -12.11 3.02
CA ILE A 24 2.94 -12.19 4.49
C ILE A 24 1.66 -11.92 5.29
N VAL A 25 0.62 -11.38 4.64
CA VAL A 25 -0.67 -11.02 5.26
C VAL A 25 -1.82 -11.44 4.36
N SER A 26 -3.00 -11.77 4.90
CA SER A 26 -4.14 -12.17 4.07
C SER A 26 -4.71 -10.99 3.26
N ASP A 27 -5.40 -11.27 2.15
CA ASP A 27 -6.04 -10.23 1.32
C ASP A 27 -6.94 -9.31 2.14
N THR A 28 -7.74 -9.87 3.05
CA THR A 28 -8.59 -9.10 3.97
C THR A 28 -7.78 -8.15 4.84
N GLN A 29 -6.61 -8.57 5.33
CA GLN A 29 -5.72 -7.71 6.09
C GLN A 29 -5.04 -6.66 5.21
N MET A 30 -4.71 -6.97 3.96
CA MET A 30 -4.19 -5.99 3.01
C MET A 30 -5.22 -4.90 2.72
N TYR A 31 -6.47 -5.26 2.40
CA TYR A 31 -7.53 -4.28 2.18
C TYR A 31 -7.75 -3.39 3.40
N LYS A 32 -7.72 -3.95 4.61
CA LYS A 32 -7.86 -3.17 5.84
C LYS A 32 -6.68 -2.22 6.06
N GLN A 33 -5.45 -2.65 5.78
CA GLN A 33 -4.26 -1.81 5.93
C GLN A 33 -4.22 -0.70 4.87
N LEU A 34 -4.48 -1.04 3.61
CA LEU A 34 -4.53 -0.08 2.50
C LEU A 34 -5.68 0.92 2.66
N GLY A 35 -6.85 0.47 3.11
CA GLY A 35 -8.03 1.32 3.31
C GLY A 35 -7.92 2.28 4.50
N ASN A 36 -7.15 1.91 5.54
CA ASN A 36 -6.84 2.82 6.66
C ASN A 36 -5.53 3.60 6.44
N GLY A 37 -4.80 3.30 5.37
CA GLY A 37 -3.53 3.91 5.00
C GLY A 37 -3.71 5.20 4.20
N TRP A 38 -2.59 5.75 3.74
CA TRP A 38 -2.51 7.03 3.04
C TRP A 38 -1.95 6.82 1.63
N THR A 39 -2.29 7.71 0.69
CA THR A 39 -1.67 7.72 -0.64
C THR A 39 -0.26 8.28 -0.54
N VAL A 40 0.75 7.45 -0.81
CA VAL A 40 2.18 7.77 -0.58
C VAL A 40 2.59 9.11 -1.19
N ASP A 41 2.24 9.36 -2.46
CA ASP A 41 2.63 10.59 -3.16
C ASP A 41 2.10 11.88 -2.50
N VAL A 42 0.89 11.84 -1.95
CA VAL A 42 0.27 12.99 -1.27
C VAL A 42 1.05 13.33 0.00
N ILE A 43 1.49 12.30 0.73
CA ILE A 43 2.19 12.46 1.99
C ILE A 43 3.61 12.94 1.76
N VAL A 44 4.30 12.38 0.76
CA VAL A 44 5.62 12.88 0.33
C VAL A 44 5.53 14.35 -0.07
N HIS A 45 4.50 14.75 -0.81
CA HIS A 45 4.27 16.15 -1.15
C HIS A 45 4.07 17.03 0.09
N ILE A 46 3.20 16.66 1.03
CA ILE A 46 2.98 17.43 2.27
C ILE A 46 4.27 17.55 3.09
N LEU A 47 4.98 16.42 3.29
CA LEU A 47 6.22 16.38 4.07
C LEU A 47 7.36 17.17 3.41
N SER A 48 7.32 17.41 2.10
CA SER A 48 8.31 18.24 1.41
C SER A 48 8.24 19.74 1.77
N TYR A 49 7.16 20.17 2.45
CA TYR A 49 6.99 21.54 2.94
C TYR A 49 7.31 21.71 4.44
N ILE A 50 7.75 20.64 5.10
CA ILE A 50 8.17 20.64 6.52
C ILE A 50 9.68 20.57 6.59
#